data_AF-A0A414MAA1-F1
#
_entry.id   AF-A0A414MAA1-F1
#
_cell.length_a   1.000
_cell.length_b   1.000
_cell.length_c   1.000
_cell.angle_alpha   90.00
_cell.angle_beta   90.00
_cell.angle_gamma   90.00
#
_symmetry.space_group_name_H-M   'P 1'
#
loop_
_entity.id
_entity.type
_entity.pdbx_description
1 polymer ?
#
loop_
_entity_poly.entity_id
_entity_poly.type
_entity_poly.pdbx_seq_one_letter_code
_entity_poly.pdbx_strand_id
1 'polypeptide(L)' 'MDNFTSAQKRNVCTHELGHALGLAHNAKGDVMYAYVSSVTSLSANDKASYDASYKRY' A
#
# COMPACT_ATOMS: atom_id res chain seq x y z
N MET A 1 6.64 -9.84 12.37
CA MET A 1 7.30 -8.59 11.89
C MET A 1 8.74 -8.46 12.39
N ASP A 2 9.24 -9.36 13.24
CA ASP A 2 10.52 -9.13 13.96
C ASP A 2 11.75 -9.12 13.04
N ASN A 3 11.70 -9.86 11.93
CA ASN A 3 12.76 -9.91 10.93
C ASN A 3 12.67 -8.80 9.86
N PHE A 4 11.75 -7.85 9.98
CA PHE A 4 11.58 -6.77 9.01
C PHE A 4 12.34 -5.52 9.43
N THR A 5 12.93 -4.85 8.43
CA THR A 5 13.44 -3.50 8.60
C THR A 5 12.32 -2.53 8.97
N SER A 6 12.65 -1.37 9.54
CA SER A 6 11.66 -0.33 9.84
C SER A 6 10.89 0.14 8.59
N ALA A 7 11.54 0.15 7.42
CA ALA A 7 10.89 0.49 6.15
C ALA A 7 9.86 -0.57 5.72
N GLN A 8 10.20 -1.86 5.84
CA GLN A 8 9.26 -2.96 5.56
C GLN A 8 8.11 -2.98 6.55
N LYS A 9 8.36 -2.74 7.84
CA LYS A 9 7.30 -2.61 8.85
C LYS A 9 6.33 -1.49 8.48
N ARG A 10 6.85 -0.32 8.10
CA ARG A 10 6.04 0.80 7.64
C ARG A 10 5.27 0.46 6.35
N ASN A 11 5.90 -0.17 5.37
CA ASN A 11 5.25 -0.60 4.14
C ASN A 11 4.05 -1.52 4.43
N VAL A 12 4.24 -2.56 5.26
CA VAL A 12 3.15 -3.47 5.64
C VAL A 12 2.03 -2.74 6.37
N CYS A 13 2.34 -1.91 7.36
CA CYS A 13 1.29 -1.16 8.06
C CYS A 13 0.50 -0.25 7.10
N THR A 14 1.16 0.45 6.18
CA THR A 14 0.47 1.28 5.19
C THR A 14 -0.33 0.43 4.19
N HIS A 15 0.17 -0.74 3.79
CA HIS A 15 -0.50 -1.68 2.89
C HIS A 15 -1.82 -2.20 3.48
N GLU A 16 -1.79 -2.69 4.72
CA GLU A 16 -2.99 -3.21 5.37
C GLU A 16 -4.02 -2.11 5.66
N LEU A 17 -3.57 -0.88 5.96
CA LEU A 17 -4.47 0.27 6.02
C LEU A 17 -5.12 0.56 4.66
N GLY A 18 -4.40 0.37 3.56
CA GLY A 18 -4.96 0.45 2.21
C GLY A 18 -6.10 -0.56 2.01
N HIS A 19 -5.92 -1.82 2.41
CA HIS A 19 -7.00 -2.81 2.38
C HIS A 19 -8.21 -2.40 3.25
N ALA A 20 -7.97 -1.88 4.46
CA ALA A 20 -9.05 -1.37 5.31
C ALA A 20 -9.83 -0.20 4.67
N LEU A 21 -9.17 0.59 3.81
CA LEU A 21 -9.75 1.66 3.00
C LEU A 21 -10.36 1.17 1.67
N GLY A 22 -10.40 -0.14 1.43
CA GLY A 22 -11.01 -0.77 0.26
C GLY A 22 -10.10 -0.86 -0.97
N LEU A 23 -8.79 -0.65 -0.82
CA LEU A 23 -7.85 -0.75 -1.93
C LEU A 23 -7.49 -2.22 -2.18
N ALA A 24 -7.42 -2.60 -3.46
CA ALA A 24 -6.88 -3.88 -3.89
C ALA A 24 -5.36 -3.79 -4.16
N HIS A 25 -4.73 -4.91 -4.48
CA HIS A 25 -3.31 -4.92 -4.85
C HIS A 25 -3.02 -4.09 -6.10
N ASN A 26 -1.83 -3.50 -6.12
CA ASN A 26 -1.26 -2.74 -7.24
C ASN A 26 0.01 -3.40 -7.80
N ALA A 27 0.71 -2.70 -8.69
CA ALA A 27 1.90 -3.17 -9.39
C ALA A 27 3.16 -3.13 -8.52
N LYS A 28 4.22 -3.81 -8.97
CA LYS A 28 5.52 -3.78 -8.31
C LYS A 28 6.05 -2.34 -8.26
N GLY A 29 6.44 -1.90 -7.07
CA GLY A 29 6.92 -0.52 -6.83
C GLY A 29 5.88 0.38 -6.19
N ASP A 30 4.63 -0.08 -6.07
CA ASP A 30 3.56 0.58 -5.34
C ASP A 30 3.50 0.09 -3.88
N VAL A 31 2.88 0.88 -2.99
CA VAL A 31 2.66 0.45 -1.59
C VAL A 31 1.71 -0.74 -1.54
N MET A 32 0.69 -0.76 -2.39
CA MET A 32 -0.28 -1.85 -2.48
C MET A 32 0.22 -3.08 -3.27
N TYR A 33 1.53 -3.20 -3.55
CA TYR A 33 2.06 -4.40 -4.21
C TYR A 33 1.83 -5.65 -3.36
N ALA A 34 1.46 -6.76 -4.00
CA ALA A 34 1.06 -8.01 -3.33
C ALA A 34 2.17 -8.69 -2.48
N TYR A 35 3.42 -8.21 -2.55
CA TYR A 35 4.53 -8.74 -1.76
C TYR A 35 5.18 -7.62 -0.95
N VAL A 36 5.65 -7.97 0.25
CA VAL A 36 6.37 -7.04 1.14
C VAL A 36 7.53 -6.38 0.42
N SER A 37 7.59 -5.05 0.52
CA SER A 37 8.67 -4.25 -0.05
C SER A 37 9.16 -3.20 0.96
N SER A 38 10.11 -2.37 0.53
CA SER A 38 10.57 -1.21 1.31
C SER A 38 9.97 0.11 0.80
N VAL A 39 8.97 0.05 -0.10
CA VAL A 39 8.30 1.22 -0.66
C VAL A 39 7.46 1.89 0.43
N THR A 40 7.75 3.15 0.70
CA THR A 40 7.05 3.91 1.76
C THR A 40 6.55 5.27 1.31
N SER A 41 6.64 5.54 0.00
CA SER A 41 6.09 6.72 -0.65
C SER A 41 4.97 6.27 -1.57
N LEU A 42 3.83 6.96 -1.54
CA LEU A 42 2.70 6.67 -2.41
C LEU A 42 3.07 7.01 -3.86
N SER A 43 2.91 6.05 -4.77
CA SER A 43 3.08 6.29 -6.19
C SER A 43 1.91 7.13 -6.75
N ALA A 44 1.94 7.43 -8.05
CA ALA A 44 0.77 8.01 -8.71
C ALA A 44 -0.40 6.99 -8.79
N ASN A 45 -0.08 5.70 -8.96
CA ASN A 45 -1.05 4.62 -9.05
C ASN A 45 -1.74 4.34 -7.70
N ASP A 46 -0.99 4.41 -6.59
CA ASP A 46 -1.56 4.31 -5.24
C ASP A 46 -2.61 5.40 -4.98
N LYS A 47 -2.31 6.65 -5.36
CA LYS A 47 -3.23 7.79 -5.21
C LYS A 47 -4.46 7.64 -6.08
N ALA A 48 -4.29 7.27 -7.35
CA ALA A 48 -5.41 7.04 -8.25
C ALA A 48 -6.33 5.91 -7.77
N SER A 49 -5.75 4.85 -7.20
CA SER A 49 -6.49 3.72 -6.63
C SER A 49 -7.30 4.14 -5.39
N TYR A 50 -6.70 4.95 -4.51
CA TYR A 50 -7.38 5.54 -3.37
C TYR A 50 -8.56 6.41 -3.80
N ASP A 51 -8.35 7.34 -4.74
CA ASP A 51 -9.40 8.22 -5.26
C ASP A 51 -10.54 7.44 -5.91
N ALA A 52 -10.23 6.36 -6.63
CA ALA A 52 -11.22 5.47 -7.22
C ALA A 52 -11.99 4.67 -6.17
N SER A 53 -11.34 4.25 -5.08
CA SER A 53 -12.01 3.59 -3.94
C SER A 53 -12.96 4.56 -3.23
N TYR A 54 -12.50 5.78 -2.96
CA TYR A 54 -13.26 6.79 -2.23
C TYR A 54 -14.53 7.21 -2.97
N LYS A 55 -14.48 7.34 -4.30
CA LYS A 55 -15.65 7.66 -5.15
C LYS A 55 -16.77 6.61 -5.14
N ARG A 56 -16.57 5.44 -4.53
CA ARG A 56 -17.61 4.40 -4.40
C ARG A 56 -18.57 4.66 -3.23
N TYR A 57 -18.29 5.69 -2.42
CA TYR A 57 -19.12 6.17 -1.32
C TYR A 57 -19.57 7.61 -1.58
#